data_AF-I9UG63-F1
#
_entry.id   AF-I9UG63-F1
#
_cell.length_a   1.000
_cell.length_b   1.000
_cell.length_c   1.000
_cell.angle_alpha   90.00
_cell.angle_beta   90.00
_cell.angle_gamma   90.00
#
_symmetry.space_group_name_H-M   'P 1'
#
loop_
_entity.id
_entity.type
_entity.pdbx_description
1 polymer ?
#
loop_
_entity_poly.entity_id
_entity_poly.type
_entity_poly.pdbx_seq_one_letter_code
_entity_poly.pdbx_strand_id
1 'polypeptide(L)' 'MFYHLIAPLKNKTPPLTYFSKERQKKGALVNIHLRNKTLLGVVLEEVSKPSFECLESEKTPFFYSPFK' A
#
# COMPACT_ATOMS: atom_id res chain seq x y z
N MET A 1 -3.35 14.38 -1.49
CA MET A 1 -3.01 13.06 -0.93
C MET A 1 -4.08 12.07 -1.32
N PHE A 2 -3.69 10.85 -1.65
CA PHE A 2 -4.59 9.71 -1.90
C PHE A 2 -4.35 8.66 -0.82
N TYR A 3 -5.41 7.97 -0.39
CA TYR A 3 -5.35 6.96 0.66
C TYR A 3 -5.71 5.61 0.07
N HIS A 4 -4.97 4.58 0.46
CA HIS A 4 -5.12 3.25 -0.13
C HIS A 4 -5.07 2.19 0.96
N LEU A 5 -5.90 1.16 0.80
CA LEU A 5 -5.81 -0.06 1.59
C LEU A 5 -4.74 -0.95 0.96
N ILE A 6 -3.69 -1.27 1.71
CA ILE A 6 -2.53 -2.01 1.23
C ILE A 6 -2.37 -3.30 2.03
N ALA A 7 -2.28 -4.43 1.35
CA ALA A 7 -1.92 -5.71 1.96
C ALA A 7 -0.40 -5.91 1.96
N PRO A 8 0.24 -6.04 3.14
CA PRO A 8 1.67 -6.34 3.25
C PRO A 8 2.00 -7.72 2.68
N LEU A 9 2.94 -7.83 1.73
CA LEU A 9 3.38 -9.11 1.18
C LEU A 9 4.34 -9.83 2.13
N LYS A 10 4.27 -11.16 2.14
CA LYS A 10 5.10 -12.05 2.98
C LYS A 10 4.99 -11.71 4.48
N ASN A 11 3.87 -11.15 4.92
CA ASN A 11 3.58 -10.85 6.31
C ASN A 11 2.12 -11.20 6.64
N LYS A 12 1.84 -11.59 7.88
CA LYS A 12 0.50 -11.95 8.37
C LYS A 12 -0.30 -10.75 8.88
N THR A 13 0.24 -9.54 8.72
CA THR A 13 -0.44 -8.31 9.11
C THR A 13 -1.67 -8.09 8.21
N PRO A 14 -2.84 -7.71 8.78
CA PRO A 14 -4.00 -7.37 7.97
C PRO A 14 -3.67 -6.20 7.03
N PRO A 15 -4.50 -5.96 6.00
CA PRO A 15 -4.36 -4.76 5.19
C PRO A 15 -4.45 -3.49 6.05
N LEU A 16 -3.59 -2.53 5.75
CA LEU A 16 -3.48 -1.27 6.49
C LEU A 16 -3.62 -0.09 5.53
N THR A 17 -4.08 1.05 6.05
CA THR A 17 -4.23 2.27 5.26
C THR A 17 -2.94 3.07 5.25
N TYR A 18 -2.46 3.39 4.04
CA TYR A 18 -1.33 4.29 3.81
C TYR A 18 -1.76 5.43 2.90
N PHE A 19 -1.00 6.52 2.91
CA PHE A 19 -1.19 7.61 1.95
C PHE A 19 -0.05 7.67 0.93
N SER A 20 -0.33 8.27 -0.22
CA SER A 20 0.67 8.64 -1.22
C SER A 20 0.36 10.00 -1.83
N LYS A 21 1.41 10.65 -2.36
CA LYS A 21 1.27 11.92 -3.09
C LYS A 21 0.56 11.74 -4.43
N GLU A 22 0.83 10.61 -5.09
CA GLU A 22 0.22 10.21 -6.36
C GLU A 22 -0.82 9.11 -6.16
N ARG A 23 -1.86 9.11 -7.01
CA ARG A 23 -2.88 8.04 -7.04
C ARG A 23 -2.26 6.72 -7.48
N GLN A 24 -2.50 5.65 -6.72
CA GLN A 24 -2.04 4.31 -7.04
C GLN A 24 -3.20 3.46 -7.58
N LYS A 25 -2.91 2.59 -8.54
CA LYS A 25 -3.91 1.67 -9.09
C LYS A 25 -3.99 0.41 -8.21
N LYS A 26 -5.19 -0.16 -8.07
CA LYS A 26 -5.38 -1.51 -7.52
C LYS A 26 -4.43 -2.48 -8.22
N GLY A 27 -3.72 -3.31 -7.45
CA GLY A 27 -2.69 -4.25 -7.92
C GLY A 27 -1.28 -3.66 -8.00
N ALA A 28 -1.10 -2.35 -7.85
CA ALA A 28 0.24 -1.76 -7.82
C ALA A 28 1.04 -2.26 -6.61
N LEU A 29 2.33 -2.50 -6.83
CA LEU A 29 3.27 -2.79 -5.75
C LEU A 29 3.86 -1.48 -5.23
N VAL A 30 3.95 -1.38 -3.93
CA VAL A 30 4.42 -0.18 -3.22
C VAL A 30 5.32 -0.59 -2.06
N ASN A 31 6.32 0.21 -1.74
CA ASN A 31 7.08 0.02 -0.50
C ASN A 31 6.30 0.64 0.65
N ILE A 32 6.13 -0.12 1.72
CA ILE A 32 5.51 0.34 2.96
C ILE A 32 6.45 0.11 4.13
N HIS A 33 6.44 1.08 5.04
CA HIS A 33 7.11 0.94 6.33
C HIS A 33 6.15 0.28 7.32
N LEU A 34 6.61 -0.82 7.93
CA LEU A 34 5.86 -1.55 8.94
C LEU A 34 6.76 -1.88 10.11
N ARG A 35 6.52 -1.21 11.25
CA ARG A 35 7.41 -1.25 12.43
C ARG A 35 8.83 -0.84 12.04
N ASN A 36 9.79 -1.76 12.11
CA ASN A 36 11.22 -1.49 11.89
C ASN A 36 11.73 -2.01 10.53
N LYS A 37 10.83 -2.32 9.60
CA LYS A 37 11.20 -2.85 8.28
C LYS A 37 10.39 -2.22 7.16
N THR A 38 11.03 -2.10 6.02
CA THR A 38 10.39 -1.74 4.75
C THR A 38 10.15 -3.02 3.96
N LEU A 39 8.93 -3.17 3.43
CA LEU A 39 8.55 -4.35 2.66
C LEU A 39 7.55 -3.97 1.57
N LEU A 40 7.33 -4.88 0.61
CA LEU A 40 6.37 -4.68 -0.46
C LEU A 40 4.94 -4.88 0.02
N GLY A 41 4.05 -3.97 -0.34
CA GLY A 41 2.61 -4.14 -0.22
C GLY A 41 1.94 -4.10 -1.59
N VAL A 42 0.75 -4.67 -1.67
CA VAL A 42 -0.11 -4.55 -2.86
C VAL A 42 -1.31 -3.68 -2.55
N VAL A 43 -1.59 -2.71 -3.42
CA VAL A 43 -2.77 -1.84 -3.32
C VAL A 43 -4.01 -2.66 -3.61
N LEU A 44 -4.93 -2.75 -2.65
CA LEU A 44 -6.21 -3.44 -2.80
C LEU A 44 -7.28 -2.52 -3.39
N GLU A 45 -7.33 -1.28 -2.89
CA GLU A 45 -8.31 -0.26 -3.30
C GLU A 45 -7.91 1.13 -2.78
N GLU A 46 -8.51 2.16 -3.38
CA GLU A 46 -8.48 3.54 -2.88
C GLU A 46 -9.58 3.72 -1.83
N VAL A 47 -9.25 4.37 -0.73
CA VAL A 47 -10.17 4.62 0.39
C VAL A 47 -10.22 6.12 0.70
N SER A 48 -11.23 6.55 1.46
CA SER A 48 -11.29 7.92 1.98
C SER A 48 -10.21 8.14 3.06
N LYS A 49 -9.87 9.41 3.30
CA LYS A 49 -8.94 9.78 4.38
C LYS A 49 -9.52 9.30 5.73
N PRO A 50 -8.81 8.46 6.48
CA PRO A 50 -9.26 8.02 7.80
C PRO A 50 -9.09 9.13 8.85
N SER A 51 -9.68 8.92 10.03
CA SER A 51 -9.57 9.84 11.18
C SER A 51 -8.22 9.82 11.89
N PHE A 52 -7.34 8.89 11.52
CA PHE A 52 -5.99 8.72 12.10
C PHE A 52 -4.90 9.06 11.09
N GLU A 53 -3.68 9.29 11.58
CA GLU A 53 -2.53 9.54 10.73
C GLU A 53 -2.06 8.25 10.05
N CYS A 54 -1.85 8.32 8.74
CA CYS A 54 -1.31 7.22 7.94
C CYS A 54 0.17 7.46 7.66
N LEU A 55 0.93 6.38 7.49
CA LEU A 55 2.29 6.45 6.98
C LEU A 55 2.28 6.61 5.45
N GLU A 56 3.37 7.15 4.90
CA GLU A 56 3.55 7.26 3.44
C GLU A 56 3.92 5.89 2.85
N SER A 57 3.32 5.57 1.69
CA SER A 57 3.74 4.47 0.83
C SER A 57 4.49 5.02 -0.38
N GLU A 58 5.58 4.37 -0.75
CA GLU A 58 6.39 4.75 -1.91
C GLU A 58 6.03 3.90 -3.13
N LYS A 59 5.84 4.56 -4.26
CA LYS A 59 5.51 3.92 -5.53
C LYS A 59 6.68 3.05 -6.01
N THR A 60 6.38 1.87 -6.54
CA THR A 60 7.34 1.08 -7.31
C THR A 60 6.88 1.00 -8.77
N PRO A 61 7.77 0.69 -9.72
CA PRO A 61 7.39 0.46 -11.11
C PRO A 61 6.68 -0.89 -11.32
N PHE A 62 6.57 -1.72 -10.29
CA PHE A 62 6.05 -3.08 -10.39
C PHE A 62 4.54 -3.14 -10.13
N PHE A 63 3.91 -4.13 -10.72
CA PHE A 63 2.49 -4.41 -10.54
C PHE A 63 2.29 -5.90 -10.32
N TYR A 64 1.33 -6.26 -9.47
CA TYR A 64 0.99 -7.64 -9.19
C TYR A 64 0.18 -8.22 -10.36
N SER A 65 0.79 -9.10 -11.16
CA SER A 65 0.10 -9.80 -12.25
C SER A 65 -0.86 -10.86 -11.68
N PRO A 66 -2.14 -10.87 -12.08
CA PRO A 66 -3.07 -11.93 -11.74
C PRO A 66 -2.83 -13.21 -12.55
N PHE A 67 -2.00 -13.16 -13.60
CA PHE A 67 -1.71 -14.30 -14.47
C PHE A 67 -0.43 -15.00 -14.00
N LYS A 68 -0.55 -16.32 -13.82
CA LYS A 68 0.52 -17.25 -13.48
C LYS A 68 0.60 -18.33 -14.55
#